data_AF-A0A4R2DCT1-F1
#
_entry.id   AF-A0A4R2DCT1-F1
#
_cell.length_a   1.000
_cell.length_b   1.000
_cell.length_c   1.000
_cell.angle_alpha   90.00
_cell.angle_beta   90.00
_cell.angle_gamma   90.00
#
_symmetry.space_group_name_H-M   'P 1'
#
loop_
_entity.id
_entity.type
_entity.pdbx_description
1 polymer ?
#
loop_
_entity_poly.entity_id
_entity_poly.type
_entity_poly.pdbx_seq_one_letter_code
_entity_poly.pdbx_strand_id
1 'polypeptide(L)'
;MAQVCVSRNLDISTGELAIQPWSVPRHVYDQSFASVGNGPFTAQTNLPGKLMIDSGVQSWTNTSPLPAQILLRVQRGSRYFTVSAPNLVQIRDRWTTSIGSSDPRTPDVSNQYQGASGGGVDMSTRTTTLPWAGLAWIWDDAMITEDWFGPIPPGEDFKFWYRCTLWTPPPWSNNANGGVPLHECTLDPVRIQLMVFPVQDEEVMG
;
A
#
# COMPACT_ATOMS: atom_id res chain seq x y z
N MET A 1 46.64 -24.06 0.18
CA MET A 1 45.54 -23.07 0.23
C MET A 1 44.27 -23.85 -0.07
N ALA A 2 43.38 -24.04 0.90
CA ALA A 2 42.19 -24.87 0.69
C ALA A 2 41.26 -24.15 -0.29
N GLN A 3 41.08 -24.71 -1.49
CA GLN A 3 39.96 -24.36 -2.37
C GLN A 3 38.69 -24.90 -1.73
N VAL A 4 38.22 -24.22 -0.69
CA VAL A 4 36.85 -24.37 -0.21
C VAL A 4 35.96 -23.74 -1.27
N CYS A 5 34.84 -24.38 -1.60
CA CYS A 5 33.89 -23.94 -2.63
C CYS A 5 33.47 -22.47 -2.42
N VAL A 6 34.21 -21.53 -3.01
CA VAL A 6 33.86 -20.10 -3.02
C VAL A 6 32.80 -19.94 -4.11
N SER A 7 31.55 -20.22 -3.76
CA SER A 7 30.41 -19.89 -4.62
C SER A 7 30.19 -18.37 -4.62
N ARG A 8 29.33 -17.87 -5.52
CA ARG A 8 28.96 -16.45 -5.61
C ARG A 8 28.34 -15.88 -4.32
N ASN A 9 28.03 -16.73 -3.33
CA ASN A 9 27.43 -16.37 -2.06
C ASN A 9 28.44 -16.20 -0.91
N LEU A 10 29.70 -16.59 -1.11
CA LEU A 10 30.76 -16.57 -0.10
C LEU A 10 31.93 -15.71 -0.59
N ASP A 11 32.68 -15.14 0.36
CA ASP A 11 33.92 -14.42 0.10
C ASP A 11 35.06 -15.00 0.95
N ILE A 12 36.27 -14.92 0.44
CA ILE A 12 37.50 -15.21 1.20
C ILE A 12 38.61 -14.18 0.92
N SER A 13 38.26 -13.06 0.29
CA SER A 13 39.20 -12.00 -0.10
C SER A 13 40.02 -11.44 1.06
N THR A 14 39.49 -11.50 2.29
CA THR A 14 40.14 -11.04 3.53
C THR A 14 40.94 -12.13 4.24
N GLY A 15 41.01 -13.35 3.71
CA GLY A 15 41.65 -14.51 4.34
C GLY A 15 40.76 -15.23 5.36
N GLU A 16 39.56 -14.73 5.64
CA GLU A 16 38.52 -15.37 6.44
C GLU A 16 37.30 -15.67 5.57
N LEU A 17 36.58 -16.75 5.88
CA LEU A 17 35.33 -17.07 5.18
C LEU A 17 34.24 -16.07 5.59
N ALA A 18 33.75 -15.28 4.63
CA ALA A 18 32.67 -14.34 4.83
C ALA A 18 31.46 -14.68 3.95
N ILE A 19 30.30 -14.16 4.33
CA ILE A 19 29.06 -14.27 3.56
C ILE A 19 28.90 -12.98 2.76
N GLN A 20 28.57 -13.11 1.47
CA GLN A 20 28.32 -11.94 0.63
C GLN A 20 27.05 -11.20 1.10
N PRO A 21 26.99 -9.86 1.02
CA PRO A 21 25.84 -9.09 1.51
C PRO A 21 24.50 -9.48 0.87
N TRP A 22 24.53 -10.05 -0.35
CA TRP A 22 23.33 -10.48 -1.04
C TRP A 22 22.80 -11.85 -0.63
N SER A 23 23.58 -12.62 0.13
CA SER A 23 23.26 -13.98 0.56
C SER A 23 22.39 -14.05 1.80
N VAL A 24 21.96 -12.91 2.36
CA VAL A 24 21.09 -12.82 3.54
C VAL A 24 19.90 -11.91 3.28
N PRO A 25 18.75 -12.14 3.96
CA PRO A 25 17.63 -11.21 3.92
C PRO A 25 18.04 -9.81 4.37
N ARG A 26 17.66 -8.78 3.63
CA ARG A 26 18.02 -7.38 3.95
C ARG A 26 16.93 -6.40 3.58
N HIS A 27 16.79 -5.34 4.36
CA HIS A 27 15.98 -4.18 3.99
C HIS A 27 16.69 -3.36 2.93
N VAL A 28 15.99 -3.04 1.84
CA VAL A 28 16.57 -2.25 0.74
C VAL A 28 15.80 -0.96 0.45
N TYR A 29 14.61 -0.83 1.03
CA TYR A 29 13.77 0.34 0.89
C TYR A 29 12.89 0.49 2.13
N ASP A 30 12.74 1.72 2.62
CA ASP A 30 11.87 2.08 3.74
C ASP A 30 11.50 3.56 3.63
N GLN A 31 10.24 3.85 3.31
CA GLN A 31 9.73 5.22 3.18
C GLN A 31 8.30 5.32 3.69
N SER A 32 7.94 6.51 4.18
CA SER A 32 6.58 6.83 4.61
C SER A 32 5.95 7.89 3.73
N PHE A 33 4.69 7.71 3.36
CA PHE A 33 3.91 8.63 2.53
C PHE A 33 2.69 9.13 3.30
N ALA A 34 2.63 10.44 3.52
CA ALA A 34 1.54 11.09 4.24
C ALA A 34 0.31 11.28 3.35
N SER A 35 -0.86 11.38 3.99
CA SER A 35 -2.10 11.75 3.32
C SER A 35 -2.13 13.24 2.99
N VAL A 36 -2.44 13.56 1.74
CA VAL A 36 -2.67 14.92 1.23
C VAL A 36 -4.16 15.28 1.23
N GLY A 37 -5.04 14.30 1.49
CA GLY A 37 -6.49 14.44 1.40
C GLY A 37 -7.22 14.56 2.73
N ASN A 38 -6.50 14.67 3.86
CA ASN A 38 -7.11 14.72 5.20
C ASN A 38 -8.02 15.95 5.39
N GLY A 39 -8.99 15.82 6.29
CA GLY A 39 -9.95 16.85 6.67
C GLY A 39 -11.35 16.63 6.11
N PRO A 40 -12.16 17.69 6.01
CA PRO A 40 -13.53 17.61 5.52
C PRO A 40 -13.62 17.10 4.08
N PHE A 41 -14.71 16.41 3.77
CA PHE A 41 -14.99 15.95 2.41
C PHE A 41 -16.47 16.12 2.04
N THR A 42 -16.72 16.20 0.73
CA THR A 42 -18.06 16.21 0.13
C THR A 42 -18.24 14.96 -0.72
N ALA A 43 -19.40 14.82 -1.38
CA ALA A 43 -19.68 13.70 -2.28
C ALA A 43 -18.54 13.46 -3.29
N GLN A 44 -18.00 12.24 -3.26
CA GLN A 44 -17.03 11.67 -4.21
C GLN A 44 -17.66 10.41 -4.83
N THR A 45 -18.81 10.57 -5.50
CA THR A 45 -19.61 9.43 -5.99
C THR A 45 -19.02 8.76 -7.22
N ASN A 46 -18.20 9.48 -7.99
CA ASN A 46 -17.45 8.93 -9.10
C ASN A 46 -16.15 8.28 -8.61
N LEU A 47 -15.90 7.05 -9.06
CA LEU A 47 -14.61 6.39 -8.85
C LEU A 47 -13.52 7.07 -9.72
N PRO A 48 -12.25 7.11 -9.28
CA PRO A 48 -11.69 6.47 -8.07
C PRO A 48 -11.93 7.25 -6.76
N GLY A 49 -12.64 8.37 -6.79
CA GLY A 49 -12.88 9.25 -5.65
C GLY A 49 -11.76 10.26 -5.40
N LYS A 50 -11.70 10.81 -4.18
CA LYS A 50 -10.69 11.78 -3.74
C LYS A 50 -9.37 11.07 -3.47
N LEU A 51 -8.27 11.54 -4.08
CA LEU A 51 -6.93 11.03 -3.78
C LEU A 51 -6.53 11.41 -2.35
N MET A 52 -6.14 10.41 -1.57
CA MET A 52 -5.71 10.60 -0.18
C MET A 52 -4.20 10.46 -0.05
N ILE A 53 -3.61 9.38 -0.57
CA ILE A 53 -2.16 9.13 -0.52
C ILE A 53 -1.71 8.74 -1.92
N ASP A 54 -0.56 9.25 -2.34
CA ASP A 54 0.12 8.87 -3.57
C ASP A 54 1.63 8.78 -3.31
N SER A 55 2.23 7.61 -3.54
CA SER A 55 3.68 7.46 -3.42
C SER A 55 4.44 7.96 -4.66
N GLY A 56 3.76 8.13 -5.79
CA GLY A 56 4.40 8.11 -7.11
C GLY A 56 5.07 6.75 -7.40
N VAL A 57 5.80 6.68 -8.51
CA VAL A 57 6.62 5.50 -8.84
C VAL A 57 7.86 5.52 -7.96
N GLN A 58 8.09 4.40 -7.28
CA GLN A 58 9.25 4.12 -6.44
C GLN A 58 10.00 2.94 -7.05
N SER A 59 11.33 2.90 -6.90
CA SER A 59 12.16 1.88 -7.52
C SER A 59 13.30 1.40 -6.62
N TRP A 60 13.68 0.15 -6.81
CA TRP A 60 14.89 -0.45 -6.27
C TRP A 60 15.56 -1.31 -7.34
N THR A 61 16.88 -1.18 -7.49
CA THR A 61 17.66 -1.95 -8.46
C THR A 61 18.36 -3.13 -7.79
N ASN A 62 18.28 -4.31 -8.40
CA ASN A 62 19.07 -5.45 -7.93
C ASN A 62 20.53 -5.32 -8.38
N THR A 63 21.39 -4.79 -7.50
CA THR A 63 22.83 -4.67 -7.75
C THR A 63 23.62 -5.95 -7.50
N SER A 64 22.96 -7.02 -7.02
CA SER A 64 23.64 -8.28 -6.74
C SER A 64 23.84 -9.10 -8.02
N PRO A 65 24.87 -9.97 -8.07
CA PRO A 65 25.13 -10.82 -9.23
C PRO A 65 24.15 -12.00 -9.36
N LEU A 66 23.21 -12.13 -8.42
CA LEU A 66 22.21 -13.20 -8.39
C LEU A 66 20.80 -12.60 -8.48
N PRO A 67 19.81 -13.34 -9.02
CA PRO A 67 18.44 -12.93 -8.91
C PRO A 67 18.01 -12.82 -7.45
N ALA A 68 17.00 -12.02 -7.15
CA ALA A 68 16.54 -11.82 -5.79
C ALA A 68 15.01 -11.83 -5.69
N GLN A 69 14.47 -12.35 -4.59
CA GLN A 69 13.04 -12.26 -4.31
C GLN A 69 12.77 -11.06 -3.42
N ILE A 70 11.64 -10.38 -3.60
CA ILE A 70 11.24 -9.22 -2.81
C ILE A 70 10.00 -9.55 -2.01
N LEU A 71 10.03 -9.21 -0.73
CA LEU A 71 8.85 -9.04 0.12
C LEU A 71 8.51 -7.54 0.17
N LEU A 72 7.42 -7.16 -0.49
CA LEU A 72 6.80 -5.84 -0.35
C LEU A 72 5.92 -5.87 0.90
N ARG A 73 6.24 -5.03 1.87
CA ARG A 73 5.44 -4.84 3.08
C ARG A 73 4.82 -3.45 3.07
N VAL A 74 3.50 -3.40 3.02
CA VAL A 74 2.71 -2.17 3.12
C VAL A 74 2.13 -2.10 4.53
N GLN A 75 2.67 -1.20 5.36
CA GLN A 75 2.18 -0.91 6.69
C GLN A 75 1.23 0.29 6.61
N ARG A 76 -0.05 0.01 6.68
CA ARG A 76 -1.11 1.01 6.68
C ARG A 76 -1.26 1.61 8.06
N GLY A 77 -1.07 2.93 8.18
CA GLY A 77 -1.48 3.65 9.37
C GLY A 77 -3.00 3.60 9.58
N SER A 78 -3.42 3.90 10.80
CA SER A 78 -4.83 3.89 11.19
C SER A 78 -5.67 4.87 10.37
N ARG A 79 -6.98 4.61 10.31
CA ARG A 79 -7.94 5.45 9.57
C ARG A 79 -9.01 5.94 10.51
N TYR A 80 -9.31 7.22 10.42
CA TYR A 80 -10.27 7.90 11.25
C TYR A 80 -11.27 8.56 10.30
N PHE A 81 -12.54 8.17 10.36
CA PHE A 81 -13.55 8.84 9.55
C PHE A 81 -14.87 9.00 10.28
N THR A 82 -15.46 10.17 10.09
CA THR A 82 -16.79 10.52 10.60
C THR A 82 -17.70 10.72 9.40
N VAL A 83 -18.85 10.05 9.41
CA VAL A 83 -19.85 10.19 8.35
C VAL A 83 -21.24 10.36 8.93
N SER A 84 -21.94 11.38 8.44
CA SER A 84 -23.34 11.64 8.79
C SER A 84 -24.31 10.67 8.13
N ALA A 85 -25.32 10.23 8.87
CA ALA A 85 -26.41 9.44 8.34
C ALA A 85 -27.19 10.21 7.26
N PRO A 86 -27.60 9.56 6.14
CA PRO A 86 -27.53 8.13 5.83
C PRO A 86 -26.33 7.78 4.92
N ASN A 87 -25.25 8.56 4.96
CA ASN A 87 -24.13 8.42 4.04
C ASN A 87 -23.13 7.34 4.48
N LEU A 88 -22.39 6.84 3.50
CA LEU A 88 -21.34 5.85 3.65
C LEU A 88 -20.04 6.37 3.05
N VAL A 89 -18.91 5.98 3.62
CA VAL A 89 -17.58 6.27 3.08
C VAL A 89 -16.80 4.97 2.95
N GLN A 90 -15.98 4.87 1.91
CA GLN A 90 -15.03 3.78 1.73
C GLN A 90 -13.67 4.34 1.31
N ILE A 91 -12.63 3.88 1.97
CA ILE A 91 -11.23 4.13 1.66
C ILE A 91 -10.69 2.89 1.00
N ARG A 92 -9.99 3.04 -0.13
CA ARG A 92 -9.46 1.92 -0.92
C ARG A 92 -7.98 2.10 -1.18
N ASP A 93 -7.23 1.01 -1.05
CA ASP A 93 -5.80 0.94 -1.32
C ASP A 93 -5.54 0.13 -2.57
N ARG A 94 -4.67 0.65 -3.43
CA ARG A 94 -4.15 -0.10 -4.57
C ARG A 94 -2.67 0.18 -4.73
N TRP A 95 -1.87 -0.87 -4.90
CA TRP A 95 -0.53 -0.74 -5.45
C TRP A 95 -0.39 -1.56 -6.72
N THR A 96 0.54 -1.15 -7.57
CA THR A 96 0.89 -1.85 -8.80
C THR A 96 2.40 -1.96 -8.86
N THR A 97 2.89 -2.99 -9.53
CA THR A 97 4.30 -3.32 -9.59
C THR A 97 4.72 -3.63 -11.02
N SER A 98 6.00 -3.45 -11.31
CA SER A 98 6.65 -3.90 -12.53
C SER A 98 8.07 -4.35 -12.22
N ILE A 99 8.57 -5.28 -13.05
CA ILE A 99 9.95 -5.75 -13.01
C ILE A 99 10.60 -5.37 -14.34
N GLY A 100 11.76 -4.76 -14.24
CA GLY A 100 12.58 -4.27 -15.33
C GLY A 100 12.33 -2.81 -15.70
N SER A 101 12.60 -2.47 -16.96
CA SER A 101 12.71 -1.06 -17.40
C SER A 101 11.38 -0.28 -17.43
N SER A 102 10.22 -0.94 -17.55
CA SER A 102 8.92 -0.26 -17.66
C SER A 102 8.38 0.18 -16.30
N ASP A 103 7.73 1.35 -16.28
CA ASP A 103 7.05 1.84 -15.08
C ASP A 103 5.73 1.10 -14.85
N PRO A 104 5.33 0.90 -13.57
CA PRO A 104 4.05 0.28 -13.26
C PRO A 104 2.91 1.21 -13.70
N ARG A 105 1.80 0.63 -14.16
CA ARG A 105 0.58 1.39 -14.47
C ARG A 105 0.14 2.20 -13.25
N THR A 106 -0.51 3.35 -13.46
CA THR A 106 -1.10 4.08 -12.33
C THR A 106 -2.10 3.20 -11.56
N PRO A 107 -2.00 3.08 -10.23
CA PRO A 107 -2.97 2.36 -9.42
C PRO A 107 -4.36 2.96 -9.56
N ASP A 108 -5.31 2.14 -9.99
CA ASP A 108 -6.73 2.50 -10.08
C ASP A 108 -7.55 1.62 -9.13
N VAL A 109 -8.16 2.26 -8.14
CA VAL A 109 -8.99 1.64 -7.08
C VAL A 109 -10.44 1.39 -7.51
N SER A 110 -10.81 1.74 -8.73
CA SER A 110 -12.21 1.67 -9.20
C SER A 110 -12.71 0.23 -9.24
N ASN A 111 -11.90 -0.69 -9.79
CA ASN A 111 -12.28 -2.08 -10.01
C ASN A 111 -11.45 -3.10 -9.21
N GLN A 112 -10.21 -2.76 -8.85
CA GLN A 112 -9.30 -3.68 -8.14
C GLN A 112 -8.57 -2.92 -7.02
N TYR A 113 -8.63 -3.47 -5.82
CA TYR A 113 -7.97 -2.91 -4.64
C TYR A 113 -7.50 -4.07 -3.75
N GLN A 114 -6.40 -3.86 -3.01
CA GLN A 114 -5.86 -4.83 -2.05
C GLN A 114 -6.46 -4.64 -0.66
N GLY A 115 -6.82 -3.41 -0.33
CA GLY A 115 -7.40 -3.04 0.94
C GLY A 115 -8.62 -2.17 0.73
N ALA A 116 -9.63 -2.38 1.57
CA ALA A 116 -10.74 -1.46 1.69
C ALA A 116 -11.21 -1.40 3.14
N SER A 117 -11.60 -0.21 3.56
CA SER A 117 -12.24 0.04 4.85
C SER A 117 -13.31 1.08 4.68
N GLY A 118 -14.40 1.00 5.41
CA GLY A 118 -15.51 1.89 5.21
C GLY A 118 -16.70 1.54 6.07
N GLY A 119 -17.67 2.44 6.07
CA GLY A 119 -18.90 2.27 6.80
C GLY A 119 -19.67 3.57 6.92
N GLY A 120 -20.72 3.49 7.72
CA GLY A 120 -21.63 4.57 8.04
C GLY A 120 -22.86 4.00 8.73
N VAL A 121 -23.85 4.85 8.93
CA VAL A 121 -25.09 4.46 9.61
C VAL A 121 -26.27 5.05 8.86
N ASP A 122 -27.31 4.25 8.68
CA ASP A 122 -28.61 4.71 8.23
C ASP A 122 -29.59 4.60 9.40
N MET A 123 -30.15 5.74 9.82
CA MET A 123 -31.09 5.84 10.92
C MET A 123 -32.54 5.97 10.44
N SER A 124 -32.80 5.70 9.16
CA SER A 124 -34.09 5.91 8.51
C SER A 124 -34.49 7.39 8.44
N THR A 125 -35.69 7.65 7.92
CA THR A 125 -36.26 8.98 7.71
C THR A 125 -37.43 9.26 8.63
N ARG A 126 -37.65 10.54 8.92
CA ARG A 126 -38.88 11.05 9.54
C ARG A 126 -40.06 10.94 8.57
N THR A 127 -41.26 11.15 9.08
CA THR A 127 -42.50 11.27 8.27
C THR A 127 -42.42 12.37 7.21
N THR A 128 -41.53 13.35 7.37
CA THR A 128 -41.25 14.44 6.42
C THR A 128 -40.14 14.11 5.41
N THR A 129 -39.72 12.84 5.30
CA THR A 129 -38.62 12.35 4.42
C THR A 129 -37.22 12.86 4.76
N LEU A 130 -37.06 13.64 5.84
CA LEU A 130 -35.75 14.07 6.34
C LEU A 130 -35.06 12.93 7.09
N PRO A 131 -33.76 12.67 6.87
CA PRO A 131 -33.01 11.69 7.64
C PRO A 131 -33.01 12.01 9.14
N TRP A 132 -33.03 10.99 9.99
CA TRP A 132 -32.70 11.16 11.39
C TRP A 132 -31.24 11.59 11.55
N ALA A 133 -30.99 12.47 12.52
CA ALA A 133 -29.65 12.93 12.84
C ALA A 133 -28.84 11.78 13.45
N GLY A 134 -27.62 11.60 12.95
CA GLY A 134 -26.77 10.46 13.27
C GLY A 134 -25.37 10.64 12.73
N LEU A 135 -24.38 10.21 13.52
CA LEU A 135 -22.97 10.22 13.16
C LEU A 135 -22.39 8.85 13.44
N ALA A 136 -21.68 8.30 12.45
CA ALA A 136 -20.81 7.15 12.65
C ALA A 136 -19.38 7.65 12.77
N TRP A 137 -18.76 7.44 13.93
CA TRP A 137 -17.32 7.56 14.14
C TRP A 137 -16.69 6.19 13.98
N ILE A 138 -15.78 6.07 13.02
CA ILE A 138 -15.18 4.78 12.68
C ILE A 138 -13.66 4.94 12.76
N TRP A 139 -13.06 3.97 13.44
CA TRP A 139 -11.63 3.78 13.56
C TRP A 139 -11.25 2.43 12.99
N ASP A 140 -10.31 2.45 12.06
CA ASP A 140 -9.67 1.26 11.53
C ASP A 140 -8.25 1.21 12.04
N ASP A 141 -7.87 0.08 12.61
CA ASP A 141 -6.54 -0.12 13.20
C ASP A 141 -5.47 -0.19 12.11
N ALA A 142 -4.22 0.08 12.51
CA ALA A 142 -3.08 -0.12 11.64
C ALA A 142 -2.97 -1.60 11.21
N MET A 143 -2.72 -1.82 9.92
CA MET A 143 -2.65 -3.16 9.33
C MET A 143 -1.40 -3.32 8.48
N ILE A 144 -0.94 -4.56 8.34
CA ILE A 144 0.20 -4.91 7.48
C ILE A 144 -0.31 -5.84 6.39
N THR A 145 0.05 -5.53 5.14
CA THR A 145 -0.12 -6.43 4.00
C THR A 145 1.25 -6.75 3.41
N GLU A 146 1.44 -8.01 3.06
CA GLU A 146 2.69 -8.55 2.56
C GLU A 146 2.47 -9.28 1.25
N ASP A 147 3.23 -8.91 0.22
CA ASP A 147 3.22 -9.55 -1.08
C ASP A 147 4.64 -9.92 -1.50
N TRP A 148 4.79 -11.11 -2.09
CA TRP A 148 6.06 -11.59 -2.62
C TRP A 148 6.14 -11.37 -4.13
N PHE A 149 7.29 -10.86 -4.60
CA PHE A 149 7.58 -10.60 -6.00
C PHE A 149 8.94 -11.17 -6.41
N GLY A 150 9.09 -11.45 -7.70
CA GLY A 150 10.35 -11.88 -8.29
C GLY A 150 10.28 -13.27 -8.92
N PRO A 151 11.45 -13.82 -9.31
CA PRO A 151 12.78 -13.27 -9.09
C PRO A 151 13.06 -11.99 -9.89
N ILE A 152 13.83 -11.07 -9.31
CA ILE A 152 14.34 -9.84 -9.94
C ILE A 152 15.74 -10.13 -10.47
N PRO A 153 15.97 -10.12 -11.79
CA PRO A 153 17.29 -10.40 -12.35
C PRO A 153 18.37 -9.39 -11.89
N PRO A 154 19.66 -9.76 -11.91
CA PRO A 154 20.77 -8.82 -11.72
C PRO A 154 20.67 -7.62 -12.67
N GLY A 155 20.84 -6.42 -12.15
CA GLY A 155 20.79 -5.16 -12.89
C GLY A 155 19.39 -4.65 -13.23
N GLU A 156 18.33 -5.43 -12.98
CA GLU A 156 16.94 -5.01 -13.24
C GLU A 156 16.32 -4.29 -12.03
N ASP A 157 15.33 -3.46 -12.31
CA ASP A 157 14.58 -2.74 -11.30
C ASP A 157 13.33 -3.51 -10.86
N PHE A 158 13.03 -3.43 -9.57
CA PHE A 158 11.67 -3.59 -9.08
C PHE A 158 11.08 -2.22 -8.83
N LYS A 159 9.94 -1.94 -9.48
CA LYS A 159 9.23 -0.68 -9.33
C LYS A 159 7.84 -0.92 -8.75
N PHE A 160 7.38 0.00 -7.91
CA PHE A 160 6.03 -0.03 -7.37
C PHE A 160 5.43 1.37 -7.32
N TRP A 161 4.10 1.42 -7.37
CA TRP A 161 3.33 2.65 -7.18
C TRP A 161 2.14 2.33 -6.29
N TYR A 162 2.01 3.06 -5.18
CA TYR A 162 0.94 2.94 -4.20
C TYR A 162 0.00 4.16 -4.25
N ARG A 163 -1.32 3.93 -4.20
CA ARG A 163 -2.34 4.97 -3.99
C ARG A 163 -3.42 4.53 -3.00
N CYS A 164 -3.93 5.53 -2.26
CA CYS A 164 -5.10 5.44 -1.41
C CYS A 164 -6.12 6.47 -1.86
N THR A 165 -7.40 6.11 -1.98
CA THR A 165 -8.47 7.08 -2.27
C THR A 165 -9.64 6.92 -1.32
N LEU A 166 -10.38 8.01 -1.14
CA LEU A 166 -11.67 8.07 -0.45
C LEU A 166 -12.77 8.16 -1.49
N TRP A 167 -13.71 7.24 -1.42
CA TRP A 167 -14.89 7.17 -2.26
C TRP A 167 -16.16 7.22 -1.41
N THR A 168 -17.21 7.85 -1.93
CA THR A 168 -18.52 7.90 -1.29
C THR A 168 -19.52 7.10 -2.11
N PRO A 169 -19.80 5.83 -1.75
CA PRO A 169 -20.74 5.00 -2.49
C PRO A 169 -22.11 5.68 -2.67
N PRO A 170 -22.69 5.65 -3.88
CA PRO A 170 -24.10 6.00 -4.06
C PRO A 170 -25.03 5.02 -3.33
N PRO A 171 -26.19 5.46 -2.84
CA PRO A 171 -26.70 6.84 -2.88
C PRO A 171 -26.00 7.77 -1.88
N TRP A 172 -25.83 9.05 -2.25
CA TRP A 172 -25.31 10.08 -1.35
C TRP A 172 -26.34 11.18 -1.10
N SER A 173 -26.58 11.49 0.17
CA SER A 173 -27.51 12.51 0.60
C SER A 173 -26.81 13.81 1.00
N ASN A 174 -27.27 14.92 0.43
CA ASN A 174 -26.81 16.26 0.79
C ASN A 174 -27.60 16.87 1.98
N ASN A 175 -28.74 16.28 2.35
CA ASN A 175 -29.53 16.70 3.53
C ASN A 175 -29.28 15.80 4.76
N ALA A 176 -28.13 15.11 4.77
CA ALA A 176 -27.69 14.25 5.85
C ALA A 176 -27.67 14.98 7.21
N ASN A 177 -27.79 14.19 8.29
CA ASN A 177 -27.80 14.65 9.66
C ASN A 177 -28.77 15.82 9.93
N GLY A 178 -30.03 15.69 9.48
CA GLY A 178 -31.04 16.73 9.67
C GLY A 178 -30.72 18.05 8.96
N GLY A 179 -29.97 18.02 7.85
CA GLY A 179 -29.56 19.19 7.07
C GLY A 179 -28.24 19.82 7.50
N VAL A 180 -27.54 19.23 8.48
CA VAL A 180 -26.24 19.72 8.97
C VAL A 180 -25.19 18.59 8.84
N PRO A 181 -24.74 18.28 7.61
CA PRO A 181 -23.81 17.18 7.37
C PRO A 181 -22.43 17.46 7.99
N LEU A 182 -21.88 16.44 8.64
CA LEU A 182 -20.50 16.36 9.11
C LEU A 182 -19.83 15.13 8.48
N HIS A 183 -18.78 15.39 7.70
CA HIS A 183 -18.00 14.41 6.96
C HIS A 183 -16.53 14.77 7.03
N GLU A 184 -15.76 13.96 7.76
CA GLU A 184 -14.32 14.20 7.94
C GLU A 184 -13.55 12.88 7.87
N CYS A 185 -12.36 12.93 7.27
CA CYS A 185 -11.49 11.77 7.18
C CYS A 185 -10.04 12.18 7.43
N THR A 186 -9.37 11.41 8.28
CA THR A 186 -7.94 11.52 8.56
C THR A 186 -7.33 10.14 8.40
N LEU A 187 -6.33 10.04 7.52
CA LEU A 187 -5.51 8.85 7.37
C LEU A 187 -4.12 9.13 7.90
N ASP A 188 -3.63 8.22 8.73
CA ASP A 188 -2.22 8.18 9.08
C ASP A 188 -1.36 7.78 7.87
N PRO A 189 -0.07 8.12 7.86
CA PRO A 189 0.83 7.75 6.78
C PRO A 189 0.87 6.24 6.53
N VAL A 190 1.16 5.87 5.28
CA VAL A 190 1.62 4.52 4.97
C VAL A 190 3.13 4.45 5.05
N ARG A 191 3.66 3.39 5.66
CA ARG A 191 5.07 3.02 5.53
C ARG A 191 5.20 1.83 4.58
N ILE A 192 6.07 1.96 3.59
CA ILE A 192 6.34 0.90 2.61
C ILE A 192 7.78 0.44 2.78
N GLN A 193 7.95 -0.86 2.96
CA GLN A 193 9.27 -1.49 3.08
C GLN A 193 9.46 -2.56 2.01
N LEU A 194 10.67 -2.63 1.47
CA LEU A 194 11.11 -3.76 0.65
C LEU A 194 12.18 -4.53 1.41
N MET A 195 11.95 -5.83 1.57
CA MET A 195 12.96 -6.78 2.03
C MET A 195 13.34 -7.69 0.89
N VAL A 196 14.63 -7.83 0.64
CA VAL A 196 15.17 -8.69 -0.40
C VAL A 196 15.63 -9.98 0.23
N PHE A 197 15.24 -11.10 -0.36
CA PHE A 197 15.62 -12.45 0.03
C PHE A 197 16.48 -13.06 -1.08
N PRO A 198 17.58 -13.75 -0.71
CA PRO A 198 18.37 -14.51 -1.66
C PRO A 198 17.52 -15.65 -2.23
N VAL A 199 17.68 -15.93 -3.52
CA VAL A 199 17.16 -17.16 -4.13
C VAL A 199 18.28 -18.18 -4.27
N GLN A 200 17.91 -19.44 -4.49
CA GLN A 200 18.86 -20.51 -4.71
C GLN A 200 19.67 -20.26 -5.99
N ASP A 201 20.98 -20.46 -5.93
CA ASP A 201 21.87 -20.35 -7.08
C ASP A 201 21.77 -21.63 -7.92
N GLU A 202 21.13 -21.53 -9.09
CA GLU A 202 20.91 -22.67 -9.99
C GLU A 202 22.21 -23.19 -10.63
N GLU A 203 23.28 -22.38 -10.73
CA GLU A 203 24.57 -22.84 -11.27
C GLU A 203 25.32 -23.80 -10.33
N VAL A 204 24.95 -23.82 -9.05
CA VAL A 204 25.58 -24.67 -8.01
C VAL A 204 24.78 -25.99 -7.82
N MET A 205 23.65 -26.13 -8.50
CA MET A 205 22.82 -27.33 -8.53
C MET A 205 23.26 -28.22 -9.69
N GLY A 206 24.26 -29.06 -9.43
CA GLY A 206 24.76 -30.05 -10.40
C GLY A 206 23.69 -31.02 -10.91
#